data_AF-U9TH16-F1
#
_entry.id   AF-U9TH16-F1
#
_cell.length_a   1.000
_cell.length_b   1.000
_cell.length_c   1.000
_cell.angle_alpha   90.00
_cell.angle_beta   90.00
_cell.angle_gamma   90.00
#
_symmetry.space_group_name_H-M   'P 1'
#
loop_
_entity.id
_entity.type
_entity.pdbx_description
1 polymer ?
#
loop_
_entity_poly.entity_id
_entity_poly.type
_entity_poly.pdbx_seq_one_letter_code
_entity_poly.pdbx_strand_id
1 'polypeptide(L)'
;MYLSDGHPKGIKLVLEERGLWKKGLKRICSECKIHLPTKNNCCAVRILFFQLDFAAQRPLIQEIIEDQGHKIIFYPKFHCELNFIEQFWNAAKQFTRNNCGVGDLWMHIRKN
;
A
#
# COMPACT_ATOMS: atom_id res chain seq x y z
N MET A 1 -11.58 9.80 14.81
CA MET A 1 -10.51 10.11 13.82
C MET A 1 -10.62 11.51 13.22
N TYR A 2 -11.74 12.22 13.34
CA TYR A 2 -11.92 13.55 12.74
C TYR A 2 -11.96 14.64 13.82
N LEU A 3 -11.60 15.86 13.42
CA LEU A 3 -11.79 17.10 14.16
C LEU A 3 -13.26 17.54 14.08
N SER A 4 -13.64 18.52 14.90
CA SER A 4 -15.00 19.07 14.92
C SER A 4 -15.42 19.73 13.60
N ASP A 5 -14.45 20.14 12.79
CA ASP A 5 -14.65 20.71 11.46
C ASP A 5 -14.72 19.65 10.34
N GLY A 6 -14.70 18.36 10.70
CA GLY A 6 -14.74 17.24 9.77
C GLY A 6 -13.38 16.84 9.15
N HIS A 7 -12.28 17.54 9.44
CA HIS A 7 -10.98 17.17 8.91
C HIS A 7 -10.37 15.97 9.65
N PRO A 8 -9.63 15.08 8.98
CA PRO A 8 -8.98 13.96 9.64
C PRO A 8 -7.88 14.46 10.61
N LYS A 9 -7.84 13.88 11.81
CA LYS A 9 -6.81 14.18 12.81
C LYS A 9 -5.45 13.70 12.31
N GLY A 10 -4.43 14.53 12.53
CA GLY A 10 -3.05 14.14 12.30
C GLY A 10 -2.56 13.07 13.29
N ILE A 11 -1.63 12.23 12.86
CA ILE A 11 -1.05 11.13 13.68
C ILE A 11 -0.57 11.64 15.05
N LYS A 12 0.08 12.82 15.08
CA LYS A 12 0.57 13.41 16.33
C LYS A 12 -0.56 13.63 17.33
N LEU A 13 -1.63 14.30 16.92
CA LEU A 13 -2.78 14.59 17.77
C LEU A 13 -3.44 13.30 18.26
N VAL A 14 -3.62 12.31 17.36
CA VAL A 14 -4.18 11.01 17.73
C VAL A 14 -3.34 10.31 18.79
N LEU A 15 -2.01 10.37 18.70
CA LEU A 15 -1.11 9.77 19.69
C LEU A 15 -1.05 10.58 20.99
N GLU A 16 -1.17 11.90 20.94
CA GLU A 16 -1.25 12.77 22.12
C GLU A 16 -2.51 12.48 22.93
N GLU A 17 -3.67 12.40 22.27
CA GLU A 17 -4.96 12.04 22.89
C GLU A 17 -4.94 10.65 23.55
N ARG A 18 -4.09 9.75 23.05
CA ARG A 18 -3.91 8.38 23.59
C ARG A 18 -2.80 8.28 24.64
N GLY A 19 -2.10 9.36 24.96
CA GLY A 19 -0.95 9.32 25.88
C GLY A 19 0.26 8.53 25.35
N LEU A 20 0.35 8.33 24.03
CA LEU A 20 1.41 7.55 23.38
C LEU A 20 2.49 8.41 22.71
N TRP A 21 2.26 9.73 22.61
CA TRP A 21 3.22 10.65 22.03
C TRP A 21 4.42 10.89 22.96
N LYS A 22 5.64 10.88 22.38
CA LYS A 22 6.89 11.13 23.10
C LYS A 22 7.65 12.29 22.46
N LYS A 23 8.30 13.13 23.26
CA LYS A 23 9.13 14.23 22.76
C LYS A 23 10.25 13.68 21.87
N GLY A 24 10.43 14.27 20.69
CA GLY A 24 11.43 13.82 19.71
C GLY A 24 11.01 12.62 18.84
N LEU A 25 9.78 12.12 18.97
CA LEU A 25 9.28 11.02 18.15
C LEU A 25 9.17 11.45 16.68
N LYS A 26 9.88 10.74 15.81
CA LYS A 26 9.78 10.93 14.36
C LYS A 26 8.46 10.35 13.85
N ARG A 27 7.85 10.98 12.83
CA ARG A 27 6.66 10.41 12.16
C ARG A 27 6.94 9.00 11.63
N ILE A 28 8.03 8.85 10.87
CA ILE A 28 8.57 7.60 10.34
C ILE A 28 10.09 7.64 10.53
N CYS A 29 10.69 6.64 11.18
CA CYS A 29 12.15 6.55 11.33
C CYS A 29 12.80 6.02 10.03
N SER A 30 14.13 6.15 9.91
CA SER A 30 14.89 5.70 8.73
C SER A 30 14.71 4.20 8.47
N GLU A 31 14.72 3.37 9.51
CA GLU A 31 14.54 1.92 9.38
C GLU A 31 13.16 1.57 8.79
N CYS A 32 12.09 2.19 9.31
CA CYS A 32 10.71 1.97 8.85
C CYS A 32 10.45 2.47 7.41
N LYS A 33 11.35 3.27 6.83
CA LYS A 33 11.21 3.70 5.43
C LYS A 33 11.67 2.63 4.45
N ILE A 34 12.57 1.75 4.88
CA ILE A 34 13.31 0.85 3.98
C ILE A 34 12.94 -0.62 4.27
N HIS A 35 12.78 -0.98 5.55
CA HIS A 35 12.60 -2.36 5.98
C HIS A 35 11.44 -2.53 6.95
N LEU A 36 11.07 -3.79 7.18
CA LEU A 36 10.15 -4.14 8.26
C LEU A 36 10.84 -3.88 9.62
N PRO A 37 10.24 -3.11 10.54
CA PRO A 37 10.94 -2.61 11.72
C PRO A 37 11.19 -3.71 12.77
N THR A 38 12.33 -3.63 13.45
CA THR A 38 12.71 -4.53 14.56
C THR A 38 12.10 -4.15 15.91
N LYS A 39 11.58 -2.93 16.07
CA LYS A 39 10.95 -2.43 17.31
C LYS A 39 9.55 -1.91 17.06
N ASN A 40 8.64 -2.15 18.03
CA ASN A 40 7.23 -1.79 17.91
C ASN A 40 6.94 -0.31 18.24
N ASN A 41 7.89 0.43 18.81
CA ASN A 41 7.69 1.81 19.28
C ASN A 41 8.70 2.82 18.73
N CYS A 42 9.33 2.54 17.58
CA CYS A 42 10.41 3.35 17.01
C CYS A 42 9.95 4.68 16.39
N CYS A 43 8.70 4.77 15.91
CA CYS A 43 8.16 5.98 15.27
C CYS A 43 6.64 6.05 15.42
N ALA A 44 6.07 7.22 15.17
CA ALA A 44 4.64 7.48 15.33
C ALA A 44 3.76 6.52 14.50
N VAL A 45 4.11 6.29 13.24
CA VAL A 45 3.38 5.35 12.37
C VAL A 45 3.42 3.93 12.92
N ARG A 46 4.56 3.48 13.47
CA ARG A 46 4.70 2.12 13.99
C ARG A 46 3.91 1.92 15.28
N ILE A 47 3.94 2.91 16.18
CA ILE A 47 3.11 2.89 17.39
C ILE A 47 1.63 2.81 17.01
N LEU A 48 1.20 3.63 16.06
CA LEU A 48 -0.18 3.68 15.61
C LEU A 48 -0.61 2.37 14.94
N PHE A 49 0.25 1.78 14.12
CA PHE A 49 0.00 0.50 13.43
C PHE A 49 -0.33 -0.64 14.40
N PHE A 50 0.28 -0.65 15.60
CA PHE A 50 0.03 -1.68 16.61
C PHE A 50 -1.11 -1.36 17.58
N GLN A 51 -1.79 -0.23 17.40
CA GLN A 51 -3.02 0.02 18.15
C GLN A 51 -4.11 -0.95 17.68
N LEU A 52 -4.87 -1.50 18.63
CA LEU A 52 -5.83 -2.58 18.34
C LEU A 52 -6.87 -2.19 17.30
N ASP A 53 -7.37 -0.96 17.36
CA ASP A 53 -8.34 -0.43 16.40
C ASP A 53 -7.75 -0.30 14.99
N PHE A 54 -6.50 0.11 14.87
CA PHE A 54 -5.81 0.18 13.58
C PHE A 54 -5.46 -1.21 13.02
N ALA A 55 -5.08 -2.15 13.88
CA ALA A 55 -4.79 -3.52 13.48
C ALA A 55 -6.06 -4.28 13.07
N ALA A 56 -7.20 -3.97 13.70
CA ALA A 56 -8.50 -4.54 13.37
C ALA A 56 -9.20 -3.84 12.18
N GLN A 57 -8.76 -2.62 11.83
CA GLN A 57 -9.37 -1.83 10.75
C GLN A 57 -9.23 -2.58 9.42
N ARG A 58 -10.38 -2.90 8.82
CA ARG A 58 -10.42 -3.44 7.46
C ARG A 58 -10.18 -2.33 6.44
N PRO A 59 -9.46 -2.59 5.34
CA PRO A 59 -9.34 -1.63 4.25
C PRO A 59 -10.71 -1.29 3.67
N LEU A 60 -10.98 -0.01 3.42
CA LEU A 60 -12.24 0.44 2.83
C LEU A 60 -12.62 -0.32 1.55
N ILE A 61 -11.61 -0.62 0.71
CA ILE A 61 -11.85 -1.36 -0.53
C ILE A 61 -12.31 -2.81 -0.29
N GLN A 62 -11.82 -3.44 0.78
CA GLN A 62 -12.28 -4.76 1.18
C GLN A 62 -13.73 -4.71 1.67
N GLU A 63 -14.10 -3.69 2.45
CA GLU A 63 -15.49 -3.49 2.88
C GLU A 63 -16.43 -3.30 1.69
N ILE A 64 -16.09 -2.41 0.74
CA ILE A 64 -16.92 -2.14 -0.44
C ILE A 64 -17.13 -3.40 -1.30
N ILE A 65 -16.06 -4.17 -1.53
CA ILE A 65 -16.12 -5.36 -2.41
C ILE A 65 -16.90 -6.49 -1.74
N GLU A 66 -16.67 -6.72 -0.44
CA GLU A 66 -17.39 -7.76 0.30
C GLU A 66 -18.87 -7.42 0.50
N ASP A 67 -19.22 -6.14 0.69
CA ASP A 67 -20.61 -5.66 0.78
C ASP A 67 -21.39 -5.90 -0.52
N GLN A 68 -20.71 -5.87 -1.67
CA GLN A 68 -21.27 -6.26 -2.97
C GLN A 68 -21.34 -7.79 -3.18
N GLY A 69 -20.95 -8.59 -2.19
CA GLY A 69 -20.95 -10.06 -2.27
C GLY A 69 -19.76 -10.66 -3.03
N HIS A 70 -18.75 -9.84 -3.35
CA HIS A 70 -17.54 -10.30 -4.03
C HIS A 70 -16.44 -10.71 -3.05
N LYS A 71 -15.53 -11.58 -3.50
CA LYS A 71 -14.34 -11.96 -2.75
C LYS A 71 -13.15 -11.10 -3.18
N ILE A 72 -12.35 -10.66 -2.21
CA ILE A 72 -11.10 -9.95 -2.46
C ILE A 72 -9.89 -10.84 -2.12
N ILE A 73 -8.83 -10.71 -2.92
CA ILE A 73 -7.54 -11.35 -2.69
C ILE A 73 -6.47 -10.26 -2.75
N PHE A 74 -5.67 -10.12 -1.68
CA PHE A 74 -4.55 -9.19 -1.65
C PHE A 74 -3.25 -9.92 -1.97
N TYR A 75 -2.52 -9.43 -2.97
CA TYR A 75 -1.21 -9.97 -3.34
C TYR A 75 -0.06 -9.27 -2.60
N PRO A 76 1.01 -10.00 -2.24
CA PRO A 76 2.24 -9.38 -1.76
C PRO A 76 2.78 -8.36 -2.76
N LYS A 77 3.26 -7.22 -2.25
CA LYS A 77 3.86 -6.18 -3.08
C LYS A 77 5.16 -6.70 -3.71
N PHE A 78 5.38 -6.38 -4.99
CA PHE A 78 6.58 -6.77 -5.76
C PHE A 78 6.71 -8.27 -6.08
N HIS A 79 5.60 -9.01 -6.05
CA HIS A 79 5.53 -10.41 -6.45
C HIS A 79 4.53 -10.58 -7.60
N CYS A 80 4.87 -10.08 -8.79
CA CYS A 80 3.99 -10.10 -9.95
C CYS A 80 3.70 -11.53 -10.45
N GLU A 81 4.59 -12.48 -10.17
CA GLU A 81 4.43 -13.90 -10.45
C GLU A 81 3.21 -14.52 -9.75
N LEU A 82 2.80 -13.95 -8.60
CA LEU A 82 1.65 -14.42 -7.83
C LEU A 82 0.33 -13.79 -8.31
N ASN A 83 0.38 -12.70 -9.08
CA ASN A 83 -0.81 -12.01 -9.56
C ASN A 83 -1.25 -12.59 -10.91
N PHE A 84 -2.34 -13.36 -10.94
CA PHE A 84 -2.83 -13.98 -12.16
C PHE A 84 -3.15 -12.97 -13.27
N ILE A 85 -3.58 -11.75 -12.91
CA ILE A 85 -3.91 -10.69 -13.88
C ILE A 85 -2.67 -10.31 -14.70
N GLU A 86 -1.48 -10.27 -14.07
CA GLU A 86 -0.22 -9.98 -14.76
C GLU A 86 0.15 -11.07 -15.77
N GLN A 87 -0.15 -12.34 -15.47
CA GLN A 87 0.08 -13.45 -16.41
C GLN A 87 -0.80 -13.31 -17.65
N PHE A 88 -2.08 -13.00 -17.48
CA PHE A 88 -3.01 -12.72 -18.58
C PHE A 88 -2.56 -11.51 -19.40
N TRP A 89 -2.17 -10.41 -18.74
CA TRP A 89 -1.65 -9.22 -19.43
C TRP A 89 -0.37 -9.50 -20.21
N ASN A 90 0.54 -10.34 -19.69
CA ASN A 90 1.74 -10.72 -20.40
C ASN A 90 1.42 -11.53 -21.67
N ALA A 91 0.52 -12.51 -21.57
CA ALA A 91 0.06 -13.29 -22.73
C ALA A 91 -0.62 -12.42 -23.79
N ALA A 92 -1.52 -11.53 -23.37
CA ALA A 92 -2.18 -10.58 -24.27
C ALA A 92 -1.16 -9.66 -24.97
N LYS A 93 -0.20 -9.10 -24.23
CA LYS A 93 0.87 -8.27 -24.80
C LYS A 93 1.72 -9.05 -25.81
N GLN A 94 2.06 -10.31 -25.51
CA GLN A 94 2.82 -11.16 -26.43
C GLN A 94 2.04 -11.43 -27.71
N PHE A 95 0.76 -11.77 -27.59
CA PHE A 95 -0.12 -11.97 -28.74
C PHE A 95 -0.17 -10.71 -29.61
N THR A 96 -0.42 -9.54 -29.02
CA THR A 96 -0.46 -8.26 -29.77
C THR A 96 0.87 -7.95 -30.45
N ARG A 97 2.01 -8.18 -29.79
CA ARG A 97 3.34 -7.98 -30.40
C ARG A 97 3.56 -8.87 -31.62
N ASN A 98 3.14 -10.12 -31.56
CA ASN A 98 3.31 -11.09 -32.64
C ASN A 98 2.33 -10.87 -33.79
N ASN A 99 1.15 -10.31 -33.53
CA ASN A 99 0.05 -10.28 -34.51
C ASN A 99 -0.33 -8.88 -35.01
N CYS A 100 0.07 -7.80 -34.32
CA CYS A 100 -0.40 -6.45 -34.62
C CYS A 100 0.71 -5.46 -35.06
N GLY A 101 1.87 -5.95 -35.52
CA GLY A 101 2.94 -5.09 -36.06
C GLY A 101 3.60 -4.13 -35.05
N VAL A 102 3.27 -4.24 -33.75
CA VAL A 102 3.77 -3.34 -32.70
C VAL A 102 5.27 -3.56 -32.40
N GLY A 103 5.89 -4.59 -32.98
CA GLY A 103 7.31 -4.88 -32.87
C GLY A 103 8.23 -3.81 -33.47
N ASP A 104 7.76 -3.07 -34.49
CA ASP A 104 8.62 -2.17 -35.27
C ASP A 104 8.85 -0.78 -34.62
N LEU A 105 8.00 -0.38 -33.67
CA LEU A 105 8.17 0.91 -32.97
C LEU A 105 9.23 0.87 -31.85
N TRP A 106 9.47 -0.28 -31.23
CA TRP A 106 10.45 -0.39 -30.12
C TRP A 106 11.89 -0.61 -30.60
N MET A 107 12.10 -1.09 -31.82
CA MET A 107 13.44 -1.25 -32.40
C MET A 107 14.11 0.09 -32.77
N HIS A 108 13.33 1.18 -32.93
CA HIS A 108 13.89 2.51 -33.19
C HIS A 108 14.38 3.24 -31.93
N ILE A 109 13.88 2.90 -30.74
CA ILE A 109 14.24 3.59 -29.49
C ILE A 109 15.51 3.00 -28.84
N ARG A 110 15.93 1.79 -29.24
CA ARG A 110 17.10 1.10 -28.65
C ARG A 110 18.41 1.23 -29.43
N LYS A 111 18.42 2.04 -30.50
CA LYS A 111 19.59 2.28 -31.36
C LYS A 111 20.26 3.65 -31.19
N ASN A 112 19.93 4.39 -30.13
CA ASN A 112 20.67 5.58 -29.70
C ASN A 112 21.15 5.43 -28.27
#